data_AF-A0A368GWE3-F1
#
_entry.id   AF-A0A368GWE3-F1
#
_cell.length_a   1.000
_cell.length_b   1.000
_cell.length_c   1.000
_cell.angle_alpha   90.00
_cell.angle_beta   90.00
_cell.angle_gamma   90.00
#
_symmetry.space_group_name_H-M   'P 1'
#
loop_
_entity.id
_entity.type
_entity.pdbx_description
1 polymer ?
#
loop_
_entity_poly.entity_id
_entity_poly.type
_entity_poly.pdbx_seq_one_letter_code
_entity_poly.pdbx_strand_id
1 'polypeptide(L)'
;MLILFGLIAIAFASDPKKPPEQTEALTGPALVDYLRKHQTLFQVNSEPEKRADYIMDVKYASLPADVPIKQVPLSDDDEDIPESFDSRTAWPECRDIIGDIRDQSNC
;
A
#
# COMPACT_ATOMS: atom_id res chain seq x y z
N MET A 1 -19.03 44.90 44.40
CA MET A 1 -20.14 43.97 44.68
C MET A 1 -19.93 42.77 43.78
N LEU A 2 -19.17 41.79 44.26
CA LEU A 2 -19.67 40.55 44.87
C LEU A 2 -19.92 39.46 43.81
N ILE A 3 -18.91 38.60 43.65
CA ILE A 3 -18.93 37.14 43.85
C ILE A 3 -19.70 36.35 42.78
N LEU A 4 -18.97 35.52 42.05
CA LEU A 4 -19.31 34.10 41.99
C LEU A 4 -18.03 33.26 42.01
N PHE A 5 -17.72 32.74 43.20
CA PHE A 5 -16.75 31.68 43.42
C PHE A 5 -17.40 30.33 43.07
N GLY A 6 -16.61 29.45 42.47
CA GLY A 6 -16.54 28.05 42.92
C GLY A 6 -17.16 27.01 41.99
N LEU A 7 -16.32 26.07 41.56
CA LEU A 7 -16.48 24.60 41.58
C LEU A 7 -15.22 24.01 40.90
N ILE A 8 -14.14 23.73 41.63
CA ILE A 8 -13.76 22.41 42.20
C ILE A 8 -13.66 21.31 41.13
N ALA A 9 -12.43 20.81 40.89
CA ALA A 9 -12.04 19.42 41.17
C ALA A 9 -10.62 19.12 40.66
N ILE A 10 -9.78 18.59 41.54
CA ILE A 10 -8.47 17.98 41.24
C ILE A 10 -8.73 16.56 40.72
N ALA A 11 -8.07 16.16 39.64
CA ALA A 11 -7.90 14.75 39.29
C ALA A 11 -6.45 14.52 38.83
N PHE A 12 -5.63 13.96 39.71
CA PHE A 12 -4.41 13.27 39.31
C PHE A 12 -4.83 11.96 38.65
N ALA A 13 -4.83 11.90 37.33
CA ALA A 13 -4.91 10.64 36.60
C ALA A 13 -3.47 10.19 36.31
N SER A 14 -3.10 9.03 36.83
CA SER A 14 -1.88 8.32 36.51
C SER A 14 -1.81 8.15 34.99
N ASP A 15 -0.81 8.74 34.34
CA ASP A 15 -0.66 8.59 32.89
C ASP A 15 -0.50 7.11 32.54
N PRO A 16 -1.39 6.54 31.70
CA PRO A 16 -1.21 5.20 31.19
C PRO A 16 0.08 5.18 30.39
N LYS A 17 0.95 4.20 30.67
CA LYS A 17 2.24 3.98 30.00
C LYS A 17 2.10 4.22 28.50
N LYS A 18 2.59 5.38 28.04
CA LYS A 18 2.46 5.83 26.65
C LYS A 18 3.04 4.73 25.76
N PRO A 19 2.34 4.28 24.69
CA PRO A 19 2.92 3.38 23.70
C PRO A 19 4.27 3.95 23.23
N PRO A 20 5.27 3.09 22.93
CA PRO A 20 6.58 3.56 22.56
C PRO A 20 6.44 4.62 21.47
N GLU A 21 7.06 5.77 21.76
CA GLU A 21 7.14 6.94 20.91
C GLU A 21 7.33 6.49 19.46
N GLN A 22 6.40 6.88 18.58
CA GLN A 22 6.48 6.58 17.16
C GLN A 22 7.81 7.12 16.65
N THR A 23 8.79 6.22 16.48
CA THR A 23 10.05 6.53 15.83
C THR A 23 9.73 7.22 14.51
N GLU A 24 10.30 8.41 14.29
CA GLU A 24 10.07 9.18 13.06
C GLU A 24 10.23 8.25 11.84
N ALA A 25 9.24 8.27 10.94
CA ALA A 25 9.27 7.40 9.77
C ALA A 25 10.49 7.74 8.91
N LEU A 26 11.36 6.76 8.66
CA LEU A 26 12.49 6.92 7.74
C LEU A 26 11.97 7.24 6.34
N THR A 27 12.55 8.24 5.69
CA THR A 27 12.22 8.65 4.32
C THR A 27 13.47 8.83 3.48
N GLY A 28 13.28 8.94 2.16
CA GLY A 28 14.36 9.26 1.22
C GLY A 28 15.56 8.29 1.29
N PRO A 29 16.81 8.79 1.20
CA PRO A 29 18.01 7.94 1.21
C PRO A 29 18.14 7.05 2.45
N ALA A 30 17.75 7.54 3.64
CA ALA A 30 17.84 6.77 4.88
C ALA A 30 16.93 5.53 4.85
N LEU A 31 15.75 5.64 4.24
CA LEU A 31 14.86 4.50 4.03
C LEU A 31 15.47 3.49 3.04
N VAL A 32 16.05 3.98 1.94
CA VAL A 32 16.70 3.13 0.93
C VAL A 32 17.86 2.33 1.53
N ASP A 33 18.73 2.98 2.31
CA ASP A 33 19.86 2.32 2.95
C ASP A 33 19.42 1.30 3.99
N TYR A 34 18.38 1.63 4.75
CA TYR A 34 17.77 0.69 5.70
C TYR A 34 17.23 -0.55 4.98
N LEU A 35 16.44 -0.37 3.92
CA LEU A 35 15.87 -1.48 3.16
C LEU A 35 16.95 -2.36 2.53
N ARG A 36 17.98 -1.78 1.91
CA ARG A 36 19.10 -2.55 1.33
C ARG A 36 19.80 -3.43 2.36
N LYS A 37 19.93 -2.94 3.59
CA LYS A 37 20.64 -3.65 4.65
C LYS A 37 19.78 -4.75 5.28
N HIS A 38 18.46 -4.55 5.37
CA HIS A 38 17.59 -5.38 6.20
C HIS A 38 16.56 -6.20 5.42
N GLN A 39 16.28 -5.87 4.16
CA GLN A 39 15.36 -6.62 3.31
C GLN A 39 16.09 -7.70 2.52
N THR A 40 15.59 -8.93 2.57
CA THR A 40 16.16 -10.09 1.88
C THR A 40 15.28 -10.66 0.76
N LEU A 41 14.01 -10.25 0.70
CA LEU A 41 13.02 -10.74 -0.26
C LEU A 41 13.03 -9.97 -1.59
N PHE A 42 13.56 -8.75 -1.60
CA PHE A 42 13.67 -7.92 -2.79
C PHE A 42 14.89 -7.00 -2.73
N GLN A 43 15.35 -6.56 -3.89
CA GLN A 43 16.47 -5.64 -4.03
C GLN A 43 15.96 -4.21 -4.22
N VAL A 44 16.65 -3.24 -3.63
CA VAL A 44 16.28 -1.82 -3.72
C VAL A 44 17.35 -1.05 -4.48
N ASN A 45 16.96 -0.46 -5.61
CA ASN A 45 17.79 0.43 -6.41
C ASN A 45 17.45 1.89 -6.11
N SER A 46 18.46 2.77 -6.10
CA SER A 46 18.39 4.12 -5.54
C SER A 46 18.27 5.23 -6.57
N GLU A 47 18.09 4.92 -7.85
CA GLU A 47 17.80 5.98 -8.82
C GLU A 47 16.30 6.22 -8.77
N PRO A 48 15.82 7.29 -8.11
CA PRO A 48 14.43 7.68 -8.27
C PRO A 48 14.27 8.05 -9.74
N GLU A 49 13.59 7.19 -10.50
CA GLU A 49 13.13 7.62 -11.80
C GLU A 49 12.26 8.85 -11.58
N LYS A 50 12.48 9.92 -12.34
CA LYS A 50 11.61 11.11 -12.39
C LYS A 50 10.14 10.75 -12.72
N ARG A 51 9.86 9.47 -12.98
CA ARG A 51 8.55 8.89 -13.23
C ARG A 51 7.62 8.90 -12.02
N ALA A 52 8.11 8.96 -10.78
CA ALA A 52 7.24 8.96 -9.59
C ALA A 52 6.20 10.09 -9.62
N ASP A 53 6.58 11.28 -10.09
CA ASP A 53 5.70 12.45 -10.24
C ASP A 53 4.63 12.27 -11.33
N TYR A 54 4.81 11.28 -12.21
CA TYR A 54 3.96 11.01 -13.37
C TYR A 54 3.18 9.69 -13.23
N ILE A 55 3.27 9.02 -12.08
CA ILE A 55 2.45 7.83 -11.79
C ILE A 55 1.01 8.26 -11.50
N MET A 56 0.07 7.48 -12.01
CA MET A 56 -1.35 7.76 -11.88
C MET A 56 -1.72 7.80 -10.39
N ASP A 57 -2.49 8.82 -10.00
CA ASP A 57 -2.94 8.99 -8.62
C ASP A 57 -3.65 7.71 -8.13
N VAL A 58 -3.28 7.26 -6.93
CA VAL A 58 -3.79 6.04 -6.28
C VAL A 58 -5.32 6.03 -6.19
N LYS A 59 -5.99 7.19 -6.20
CA LYS A 59 -7.46 7.25 -6.24
C LYS A 59 -8.07 6.51 -7.43
N TYR A 60 -7.35 6.37 -8.54
CA TYR A 60 -7.80 5.64 -9.73
C TYR A 60 -7.53 4.13 -9.66
N ALA A 61 -6.75 3.66 -8.68
CA ALA A 61 -6.53 2.24 -8.43
C ALA A 61 -7.68 1.59 -7.63
N SER A 62 -8.57 2.39 -7.04
CA SER A 62 -9.70 1.90 -6.25
C SER A 62 -10.93 1.69 -7.12
N LEU A 63 -11.61 0.57 -6.92
CA LEU A 63 -12.92 0.36 -7.53
C LEU A 63 -13.93 1.39 -6.95
N PRO A 64 -14.70 2.09 -7.79
CA PRO A 64 -15.79 2.94 -7.32
C PRO A 64 -16.82 2.13 -6.52
N ALA A 65 -17.40 2.74 -5.49
CA ALA A 65 -18.31 2.06 -4.55
C ALA A 65 -19.61 1.55 -5.21
N ASP A 66 -19.97 2.11 -6.36
CA ASP A 66 -21.15 1.78 -7.14
C ASP A 66 -20.90 0.68 -8.20
N VAL A 67 -19.66 0.20 -8.34
CA VAL A 67 -19.35 -0.90 -9.26
C VAL A 67 -19.78 -2.23 -8.65
N PRO A 68 -20.69 -2.99 -9.30
CA PRO A 68 -21.08 -4.30 -8.82
C PRO A 68 -19.90 -5.27 -8.95
N ILE A 69 -19.42 -5.78 -7.80
CA ILE A 69 -18.42 -6.84 -7.79
C ILE A 69 -19.13 -8.15 -8.15
N LYS A 70 -18.83 -8.67 -9.34
CA LYS A 70 -19.33 -9.99 -9.76
C LYS A 70 -18.58 -11.08 -9.00
N GLN A 71 -19.24 -11.70 -8.03
CA GLN A 71 -18.73 -12.93 -7.43
C GLN A 71 -18.95 -14.08 -8.42
N VAL A 72 -17.87 -14.77 -8.75
CA VAL A 72 -17.92 -15.99 -9.56
C VAL A 72 -17.71 -17.16 -8.59
N PRO A 73 -18.71 -18.04 -8.42
CA PRO A 73 -18.51 -19.22 -7.59
C PRO A 73 -17.42 -20.08 -8.22
N LEU A 74 -16.52 -20.60 -7.37
CA LEU A 74 -15.66 -21.71 -7.76
C LEU A 74 -16.57 -22.89 -8.12
N SER A 75 -16.37 -23.48 -9.28
CA SER A 75 -17.15 -24.65 -9.70
C SER A 75 -16.57 -25.90 -9.05
N ASP A 76 -17.41 -26.89 -8.76
CA ASP A 76 -16.94 -28.17 -8.20
C ASP A 76 -16.06 -28.97 -9.18
N ASP A 77 -16.01 -28.53 -10.45
CA ASP A 77 -15.18 -29.07 -11.53
C ASP A 77 -13.87 -28.28 -11.75
N ASP A 78 -13.55 -27.33 -10.86
CA ASP A 78 -12.36 -26.50 -10.98
C ASP A 78 -11.10 -27.37 -10.84
N GLU A 79 -10.35 -27.49 -11.94
CA GLU A 79 -9.00 -28.08 -11.96
C GLU A 79 -8.14 -27.44 -10.86
N ASP A 80 -7.29 -28.24 -10.20
CA ASP A 80 -6.40 -27.77 -9.14
C ASP A 80 -5.59 -26.55 -9.62
N ILE A 81 -5.66 -25.45 -8.85
CA ILE A 81 -4.88 -24.24 -9.14
C ILE A 81 -3.38 -24.61 -9.08
N PRO A 82 -2.60 -24.33 -10.13
CA PRO A 82 -1.21 -24.72 -10.18
C PRO A 82 -0.37 -23.91 -9.18
N GLU A 83 0.74 -24.51 -8.74
CA GLU A 83 1.71 -23.85 -7.85
C GLU A 83 2.32 -22.57 -8.47
N SER A 84 2.41 -22.52 -9.81
CA SER A 84 2.89 -21.37 -10.57
C SER A 84 2.07 -21.16 -11.83
N PHE A 85 1.82 -19.90 -12.18
CA PHE A 85 1.05 -19.51 -13.35
C PHE A 85 1.64 -18.25 -14.01
N ASP A 86 1.75 -18.28 -15.33
CA ASP A 86 2.10 -17.12 -16.16
C ASP A 86 1.18 -17.09 -17.38
N SER A 87 0.42 -16.01 -17.52
CA SER A 87 -0.55 -15.83 -18.61
C SER A 87 0.12 -15.85 -19.99
N ARG A 88 1.38 -15.41 -20.09
CA ARG A 88 2.14 -15.44 -21.35
C ARG A 88 2.43 -16.86 -21.82
N THR A 89 2.52 -17.80 -20.88
CA THR A 89 2.72 -19.23 -21.15
C THR A 89 1.40 -19.94 -21.41
N ALA A 90 0.34 -19.57 -20.68
CA ALA A 90 -1.00 -20.16 -20.85
C ALA A 90 -1.67 -19.79 -22.18
N TRP A 91 -1.44 -18.57 -22.68
CA TRP A 91 -1.99 -18.08 -23.96
C TRP A 91 -0.87 -17.59 -24.89
N PRO A 92 -0.06 -18.50 -25.46
CA PRO A 92 1.11 -18.15 -26.25
C PRO A 92 0.77 -17.35 -27.52
N GLU A 93 -0.42 -17.53 -28.10
CA GLU A 93 -0.94 -16.76 -29.23
C GLU A 93 -1.21 -15.28 -28.87
N CYS A 94 -1.44 -14.99 -27.59
CA CYS A 94 -1.63 -13.65 -27.05
C CYS A 94 -0.38 -13.13 -26.32
N ARG A 95 0.74 -13.85 -26.37
CA ARG A 95 1.94 -13.51 -25.58
C ARG A 95 2.41 -12.09 -25.80
N ASP A 96 2.39 -11.63 -27.05
CA ASP A 96 2.94 -10.33 -27.40
C ASP A 96 2.09 -9.18 -26.84
N ILE A 97 0.76 -9.35 -26.74
CA ILE A 97 -0.12 -8.34 -26.11
C ILE A 97 -0.13 -8.44 -24.58
N ILE A 98 -0.09 -9.65 -24.01
CA ILE A 98 -0.05 -9.87 -22.56
C ILE A 98 1.30 -9.40 -21.98
N GLY A 99 2.38 -9.61 -22.72
CA GLY A 99 3.74 -9.23 -22.34
C GLY A 99 4.11 -7.78 -22.65
N ASP A 100 3.20 -7.00 -23.26
CA ASP A 100 3.47 -5.60 -23.61
C ASP A 100 3.47 -4.70 -22.37
N ILE A 101 4.57 -3.99 -22.14
CA ILE A 101 4.73 -3.05 -21.03
C ILE A 101 4.40 -1.65 -21.51
N ARG A 102 3.22 -1.16 -21.13
CA ARG A 102 2.69 0.13 -21.57
C ARG A 102 3.27 1.30 -20.76
N ASP A 103 3.48 2.43 -21.44
CA ASP A 103 3.86 3.71 -20.82
C ASP A 103 2.62 4.57 -20.59
N GLN A 104 2.35 4.93 -19.33
CA GLN A 104 1.23 5.80 -18.97
C GLN A 104 1.49 7.30 -19.24
N SER A 105 2.72 7.68 -19.64
CA SER A 105 3.14 9.06 -19.90
C SER A 105 2.85 10.01 -18.72
N ASN A 106 2.86 11.32 -18.97
CA ASN A 106 2.47 12.37 -18.03
C ASN A 106 0.95 12.61 -18.10
N CYS A 107 0.17 11.66 -17.58
CA CYS A 107 -1.29 11.67 -17.57
C CYS A 107 -1.88 12.04 -16.20
#